data_AF-A0A6M0KX46-F1
#
_entry.id   AF-A0A6M0KX46-F1
#
_cell.length_a   1.000
_cell.length_b   1.000
_cell.length_c   1.000
_cell.angle_alpha   90.00
_cell.angle_beta   90.00
_cell.angle_gamma   90.00
#
_symmetry.space_group_name_H-M   'P 1'
#
loop_
_entity.id
_entity.type
_entity.pdbx_description
1 polymer ?
#
loop_
_entity_poly.entity_id
_entity_poly.type
_entity_poly.pdbx_seq_one_letter_code
_entity_poly.pdbx_strand_id
1 'polypeptide(L)'
;MSPFAIQLTNGFIESDLEQEDKNSFQALQQLGAIEQIDGLWKIKSLYRVGRLYIDKTGRGFVEAPTKEQKDLLIQPDDMRGANHGDVVVVKRIIARRGRASAKVQIVVKKATIFNIVYTNTNESGVFEILNIKTGLPTHAVMEGMDLKVFKMGTVLKVDAVTEK
;
A
#
# COMPACT_ATOMS: atom_id res chain seq x y z
N MET A 1 8.92 0.52 9.12
CA MET A 1 8.23 -0.52 8.32
C MET A 1 7.17 -1.19 9.18
N SER A 2 6.17 -1.87 8.60
CA SER A 2 5.19 -2.65 9.38
C SER A 2 5.85 -3.86 10.07
N PRO A 3 5.28 -4.38 11.18
CA PRO A 3 5.79 -5.58 11.85
C PRO A 3 5.95 -6.76 10.90
N PHE A 4 4.92 -7.04 10.08
CA PHE A 4 4.96 -8.13 9.10
C PHE A 4 6.07 -7.96 8.05
N ALA A 5 6.38 -6.74 7.62
CA ALA A 5 7.47 -6.50 6.68
C ALA A 5 8.87 -6.79 7.28
N ILE A 6 9.03 -6.51 8.57
CA ILE A 6 10.25 -6.84 9.32
C ILE A 6 10.35 -8.36 9.47
N GLN A 7 9.26 -9.02 9.84
CA GLN A 7 9.15 -10.48 9.94
C GLN A 7 9.48 -11.18 8.62
N LEU A 8 8.94 -10.70 7.49
CA LEU A 8 9.24 -11.24 6.15
C LEU A 8 10.74 -11.18 5.81
N THR A 9 11.44 -10.15 6.31
CA THR A 9 12.87 -9.94 6.04
C THR A 9 13.75 -10.80 6.96
N ASN A 10 13.41 -10.86 8.26
CA ASN A 10 14.24 -11.51 9.27
C ASN A 10 13.93 -13.01 9.45
N GLY A 11 12.69 -13.41 9.13
CA GLY A 11 12.13 -14.72 9.42
C GLY A 11 11.04 -14.67 10.48
N PHE A 12 10.03 -15.52 10.34
CA PHE A 12 8.97 -15.69 11.32
C PHE A 12 8.46 -17.14 11.37
N ILE A 13 7.82 -17.49 12.49
CA ILE A 13 7.10 -18.74 12.67
C ILE A 13 5.63 -18.47 12.31
N GLU A 14 5.00 -19.38 11.57
CA GLU A 14 3.61 -19.21 11.11
C GLU A 14 2.60 -19.09 12.25
N SER A 15 2.84 -19.74 13.40
CA SER A 15 2.00 -19.63 14.59
C SER A 15 1.94 -18.23 15.18
N ASP A 16 2.97 -17.41 14.93
CA ASP A 16 3.12 -16.06 15.49
C ASP A 16 2.54 -15.00 14.55
N LEU A 17 1.95 -15.42 13.44
CA LEU A 17 1.39 -14.54 12.44
C LEU A 17 0.02 -14.00 12.88
N GLU A 18 -0.10 -12.68 12.88
CA GLU A 18 -1.37 -11.99 13.14
C GLU A 18 -2.44 -12.37 12.11
N GLN A 19 -3.70 -12.38 12.54
CA GLN A 19 -4.82 -12.75 11.66
C GLN A 19 -4.91 -11.83 10.43
N GLU A 20 -4.57 -10.55 10.58
CA GLU A 20 -4.57 -9.58 9.48
C GLU A 20 -3.54 -9.89 8.38
N ASP A 21 -2.46 -10.61 8.71
CA ASP A 21 -1.37 -10.90 7.78
C ASP A 21 -1.50 -12.25 7.07
N LYS A 22 -2.43 -13.12 7.51
CA LYS A 22 -2.62 -14.47 6.94
C LYS A 22 -2.93 -14.47 5.45
N ASN A 23 -3.78 -13.54 4.99
CA ASN A 23 -4.11 -13.42 3.57
C ASN A 23 -2.88 -13.05 2.75
N SER A 24 -2.06 -12.12 3.25
CA SER A 24 -0.81 -11.71 2.62
C SER A 24 0.19 -12.87 2.59
N PHE A 25 0.30 -13.63 3.67
CA PHE A 25 1.15 -14.83 3.74
C PHE A 25 0.75 -15.89 2.72
N GLN A 26 -0.52 -16.27 2.65
CA GLN A 26 -1.02 -17.24 1.67
C GLN A 26 -0.76 -16.80 0.23
N ALA A 27 -0.99 -15.52 -0.08
CA ALA A 27 -0.70 -14.97 -1.40
C ALA A 27 0.80 -15.03 -1.73
N LEU A 28 1.67 -14.75 -0.76
CA LEU A 28 3.13 -14.85 -0.93
C LEU A 28 3.61 -16.29 -1.14
N GLN A 29 2.99 -17.27 -0.47
CA GLN A 29 3.24 -18.70 -0.71
C GLN A 29 2.84 -19.09 -2.13
N GLN A 30 1.64 -18.73 -2.57
CA GLN A 30 1.15 -19.03 -3.92
C GLN A 30 2.02 -18.39 -5.02
N LEU A 31 2.54 -17.19 -4.78
CA LEU A 31 3.50 -16.51 -5.66
C LEU A 31 4.90 -17.14 -5.65
N GLY A 32 5.16 -18.06 -4.72
CA GLY A 32 6.48 -18.65 -4.48
C GLY A 32 7.51 -17.60 -4.07
N ALA A 33 7.06 -16.52 -3.41
CA ALA A 33 7.89 -15.38 -3.01
C ALA A 33 8.60 -15.58 -1.66
N ILE A 34 8.11 -16.51 -0.85
CA ILE A 34 8.70 -16.90 0.43
C ILE A 34 9.14 -18.37 0.40
N GLU A 35 10.02 -18.73 1.31
CA GLU A 35 10.52 -20.08 1.53
C GLU A 35 10.76 -20.34 3.01
N GLN A 36 10.78 -21.61 3.40
CA GLN A 36 11.07 -22.00 4.77
C GLN A 36 12.54 -22.41 4.90
N ILE A 37 13.27 -21.76 5.82
CA ILE A 37 14.69 -21.99 6.10
C ILE A 37 14.83 -22.13 7.62
N ASP A 38 15.37 -23.26 8.08
CA ASP A 38 15.55 -23.57 9.51
C ASP A 38 14.27 -23.37 10.35
N GLY A 39 13.12 -23.77 9.78
CA GLY A 39 11.81 -23.66 10.42
C GLY A 39 11.17 -22.26 10.32
N LEU A 40 11.88 -21.25 9.82
CA LEU A 40 11.39 -19.87 9.67
C LEU A 40 10.98 -19.58 8.22
N TRP A 41 9.82 -18.95 8.05
CA TRP A 41 9.41 -18.40 6.76
C TRP A 41 10.14 -17.09 6.47
N LYS A 42 10.80 -17.00 5.31
CA LYS A 42 11.57 -15.83 4.86
C LYS A 42 11.26 -15.49 3.42
N ILE A 43 11.43 -14.22 3.06
CA ILE A 43 11.34 -13.80 1.67
C ILE A 43 12.54 -14.27 0.85
N LYS A 44 12.29 -14.80 -0.36
CA LYS A 44 13.36 -15.22 -1.27
C LYS A 44 14.18 -14.03 -1.74
N SER A 45 15.46 -14.26 -2.02
CA SER A 45 16.45 -13.23 -2.43
C SER A 45 16.06 -12.41 -3.67
N LEU A 46 15.26 -12.95 -4.58
CA LEU A 46 14.75 -12.25 -5.77
C LEU A 46 13.63 -11.25 -5.45
N TYR A 47 13.06 -11.32 -4.26
CA TYR A 47 12.01 -10.45 -3.79
C TYR A 47 12.54 -9.51 -2.72
N ARG A 48 11.82 -8.41 -2.51
CA ARG A 48 12.15 -7.41 -1.49
C ARG A 48 10.88 -6.83 -0.92
N VAL A 49 10.87 -6.63 0.39
CA VAL A 49 9.84 -5.86 1.09
C VAL A 49 10.34 -4.45 1.32
N GLY A 50 9.48 -3.45 1.14
CA GLY A 50 9.83 -2.08 1.47
C GLY A 50 8.66 -1.12 1.29
N ARG A 51 8.87 0.13 1.69
CA ARG A 51 7.90 1.20 1.46
C ARG A 51 8.03 1.71 0.03
N LEU A 52 6.90 1.86 -0.65
CA LEU A 52 6.81 2.43 -1.98
C LEU A 52 6.69 3.95 -1.89
N TYR A 53 7.57 4.67 -2.58
CA TYR A 53 7.46 6.11 -2.79
C TYR A 53 7.21 6.38 -4.26
N ILE A 54 6.10 7.05 -4.56
CA ILE A 54 5.75 7.47 -5.93
C ILE A 54 6.09 8.95 -6.09
N ASP A 55 6.83 9.28 -7.15
CA ASP A 55 7.16 10.66 -7.51
C ASP A 55 6.06 11.33 -8.34
N LYS A 56 6.23 12.63 -8.63
CA LYS A 56 5.27 13.41 -9.44
C LYS A 56 5.12 12.93 -10.88
N THR A 57 6.08 12.14 -11.38
CA THR A 57 6.04 11.55 -12.73
C THR A 57 5.38 10.17 -12.75
N GLY A 58 4.88 9.70 -11.60
CA GLY A 58 4.27 8.37 -11.45
C GLY A 58 5.28 7.22 -11.31
N ARG A 59 6.59 7.52 -11.25
CA ARG A 59 7.62 6.48 -11.05
C ARG A 59 7.75 6.15 -9.57
N GLY A 60 7.92 4.87 -9.28
CA GLY A 60 8.01 4.34 -7.93
C GLY A 60 9.42 4.02 -7.52
N PHE A 61 9.68 4.09 -6.23
CA PHE A 61 10.94 3.72 -5.61
C PHE A 61 10.65 2.90 -4.37
N VAL A 62 11.26 1.72 -4.31
CA VAL A 62 11.28 0.92 -3.07
C VAL A 62 12.67 1.02 -2.49
N GLU A 63 12.73 1.62 -1.30
CA GLU A 63 13.95 1.83 -0.55
C GLU A 63 14.61 0.48 -0.23
N ALA A 64 15.93 0.43 -0.35
CA ALA A 64 16.68 -0.74 0.03
C ALA A 64 16.68 -0.92 1.57
N PRO A 65 16.58 -2.16 2.08
CA PRO A 65 16.62 -2.41 3.52
C PRO A 65 18.00 -2.11 4.13
N THR A 66 19.07 -2.12 3.33
CA THR A 66 20.43 -1.78 3.75
C THR A 66 21.08 -0.82 2.76
N LYS A 67 21.99 0.04 3.24
CA LYS A 67 22.70 1.05 2.42
C LYS A 67 23.57 0.43 1.30
N GLU A 68 24.00 -0.82 1.47
CA GLU A 68 24.79 -1.56 0.49
C GLU A 68 23.96 -1.97 -0.74
N GLN A 69 22.64 -2.06 -0.55
CA GLN A 69 21.71 -2.40 -1.61
C GLN A 69 21.18 -1.13 -2.27
N LYS A 70 21.04 -1.15 -3.60
CA LYS A 70 20.42 -0.05 -4.34
C LYS A 70 18.90 -0.11 -4.21
N ASP A 71 18.27 1.06 -4.15
CA ASP A 71 16.83 1.21 -4.30
C ASP A 71 16.35 0.65 -5.64
N LEU A 72 15.13 0.12 -5.64
CA LEU A 72 14.51 -0.46 -6.82
C LEU A 72 13.54 0.55 -7.44
N LEU A 73 13.77 0.85 -8.71
CA LEU A 73 12.84 1.62 -9.52
C LEU A 73 11.65 0.74 -9.92
N ILE A 74 10.44 1.24 -9.74
CA ILE A 74 9.19 0.64 -10.18
C ILE A 74 8.61 1.52 -11.29
N GLN A 75 8.31 0.92 -12.43
CA GLN A 75 7.65 1.64 -13.53
C GLN A 75 6.16 1.83 -13.24
N PRO A 76 5.51 2.85 -13.81
CA PRO A 76 4.07 3.07 -13.62
C PRO A 76 3.22 1.82 -13.89
N ASP A 77 3.51 1.10 -14.98
CA ASP A 77 2.81 -0.13 -15.38
C ASP A 77 3.05 -1.32 -14.43
N ASP A 78 4.08 -1.23 -13.59
CA ASP A 78 4.52 -2.29 -12.68
C ASP A 78 4.05 -2.05 -11.23
N MET A 79 3.18 -1.06 -10.98
CA MET A 79 2.70 -0.66 -9.65
C MET A 79 1.59 -1.56 -9.07
N ARG A 80 0.81 -2.23 -9.94
CA ARG A 80 -0.33 -3.10 -9.53
C ARG A 80 -1.28 -2.47 -8.49
N GLY A 81 -1.62 -1.19 -8.66
CA GLY A 81 -2.54 -0.49 -7.74
C GLY A 81 -1.97 -0.21 -6.35
N ALA A 82 -0.64 -0.29 -6.18
CA ALA A 82 0.02 0.19 -4.98
C ALA A 82 0.09 1.72 -4.99
N ASN A 83 -0.16 2.31 -3.82
CA ASN A 83 -0.19 3.75 -3.61
C ASN A 83 1.08 4.26 -2.93
N HIS A 84 1.30 5.57 -3.00
CA HIS A 84 2.39 6.21 -2.28
C HIS A 84 2.30 5.91 -0.77
N GLY A 85 3.39 5.42 -0.21
CA GLY A 85 3.52 5.06 1.21
C GLY A 85 3.16 3.61 1.53
N ASP A 86 2.60 2.84 0.59
CA ASP A 86 2.24 1.44 0.81
C ASP A 86 3.49 0.62 1.12
N VAL A 87 3.34 -0.39 1.99
CA VAL A 87 4.37 -1.41 2.19
C VAL A 87 4.09 -2.55 1.21
N VAL A 88 5.05 -2.82 0.33
CA VAL A 88 4.90 -3.70 -0.81
C VAL A 88 5.96 -4.79 -0.82
N VAL A 89 5.60 -5.93 -1.41
CA VAL A 89 6.56 -6.93 -1.86
C VAL A 89 6.76 -6.80 -3.35
N VAL A 90 8.02 -6.64 -3.76
CA VAL A 90 8.41 -6.48 -5.16
C VAL A 90 9.31 -7.63 -5.60
N LYS A 91 9.22 -8.02 -6.88
CA LYS A 91 10.13 -8.98 -7.51
C LYS A 91 11.12 -8.23 -8.40
N ARG A 92 12.42 -8.43 -8.18
CA ARG A 92 13.47 -7.80 -8.99
C ARG A 92 13.40 -8.29 -10.44
N ILE A 93 13.54 -7.36 -11.39
CA ILE A 93 13.69 -7.68 -12.80
C ILE A 93 15.18 -7.95 -13.06
N ILE A 94 15.51 -9.19 -13.40
CA ILE A 94 16.88 -9.62 -13.74
C ILE A 94 17.22 -9.11 -15.14
N ALA A 95 18.50 -8.78 -15.39
CA ALA A 95 19.04 -8.40 -16.70
C ALA A 95 18.46 -7.14 -17.36
N ARG A 96 17.79 -6.25 -16.59
CA ARG A 96 17.42 -4.93 -17.11
C ARG A 96 18.66 -4.04 -17.24
N ARG A 97 18.84 -3.41 -18.40
CA ARG A 97 19.87 -2.38 -18.60
C ARG A 97 19.51 -1.12 -17.80
N GLY A 98 20.50 -0.55 -17.10
CA GLY A 98 20.35 0.69 -16.33
C GLY A 98 20.09 0.48 -14.83
N ARG A 99 19.24 1.32 -14.24
CA ARG A 99 18.95 1.29 -12.80
C ARG A 99 18.23 -0.01 -12.41
N ALA A 100 18.62 -0.57 -11.27
CA ALA A 100 17.95 -1.74 -10.69
C ALA A 100 16.44 -1.48 -10.55
N SER A 101 15.63 -2.45 -10.98
CA SER A 101 14.19 -2.28 -11.05
C SER A 101 13.45 -3.52 -10.60
N ALA A 102 12.18 -3.34 -10.25
CA ALA A 102 11.32 -4.41 -9.79
C ALA A 102 9.86 -4.16 -10.20
N LYS A 103 9.04 -5.20 -10.03
CA LYS A 103 7.59 -5.13 -10.19
C LYS A 103 6.91 -5.40 -8.86
N VAL A 104 5.87 -4.63 -8.54
CA VAL A 104 5.03 -4.92 -7.38
C VAL A 104 4.35 -6.26 -7.59
N GLN A 105 4.38 -7.10 -6.56
CA GLN A 105 3.66 -8.38 -6.54
C GLN A 105 2.41 -8.29 -5.68
N ILE A 106 2.55 -7.72 -4.49
CA ILE A 106 1.46 -7.56 -3.52
C ILE A 106 1.71 -6.35 -2.60
N VAL A 107 0.64 -5.71 -2.14
CA VAL A 107 0.65 -4.72 -1.06
C VAL A 107 0.36 -5.46 0.25
N VAL A 108 1.33 -5.47 1.17
CA VAL A 108 1.18 -6.14 2.48
C VAL A 108 0.64 -5.21 3.56
N LYS A 109 0.80 -3.90 3.41
CA LYS A 109 0.14 -2.91 4.28
C LYS A 109 -0.15 -1.64 3.50
N LYS A 110 -1.40 -1.17 3.55
CA LYS A 110 -1.80 0.11 2.95
C LYS A 110 -1.30 1.29 3.79
N ALA A 111 -0.85 2.36 3.12
CA ALA A 111 -0.37 3.58 3.78
C ALA A 111 -1.49 4.35 4.47
N THR A 112 -2.65 4.38 3.82
CA THR A 112 -3.84 5.11 4.24
C THR A 112 -5.01 4.17 4.14
N ILE A 113 -5.53 3.75 5.30
CA ILE A 113 -6.72 2.90 5.37
C ILE A 113 -7.99 3.78 5.40
N PHE A 114 -7.86 5.01 5.90
CA PHE A 114 -8.97 5.96 5.99
C PHE A 114 -8.54 7.37 5.58
N ASN A 115 -9.42 8.05 4.86
CA ASN A 115 -9.37 9.47 4.65
C ASN A 115 -10.21 10.18 5.72
N ILE A 116 -9.71 11.31 6.20
CA ILE A 116 -10.52 12.24 7.00
C ILE A 116 -11.02 13.31 6.04
N VAL A 117 -12.33 13.45 5.96
CA VAL A 117 -12.99 14.39 5.06
C VAL A 117 -13.92 15.30 5.84
N TYR A 118 -14.32 16.42 5.24
CA TYR A 118 -15.40 17.23 5.75
C TYR A 118 -16.41 17.56 4.67
N THR A 119 -17.68 17.68 5.04
CA THR A 119 -18.76 18.05 4.13
C THR A 119 -18.66 19.51 3.74
N ASN A 120 -18.75 19.80 2.45
CA ASN A 120 -18.72 21.13 1.87
C ASN A 120 -19.83 21.29 0.81
N THR A 121 -20.06 22.54 0.42
CA THR A 121 -20.84 22.89 -0.76
C THR A 121 -19.94 23.69 -1.69
N ASN A 122 -19.84 23.28 -2.95
CA ASN A 122 -19.03 24.02 -3.93
C ASN A 122 -19.70 25.33 -4.35
N GLU A 123 -19.00 26.13 -5.16
CA GLU A 123 -19.50 27.44 -5.63
C GLU A 123 -20.82 27.34 -6.42
N SER A 124 -21.13 26.17 -6.99
CA SER A 124 -22.38 25.90 -7.72
C SER A 124 -23.51 25.39 -6.82
N GLY A 125 -23.32 25.33 -5.50
CA GLY A 125 -24.35 24.86 -4.57
C GLY A 125 -24.46 23.34 -4.44
N VAL A 126 -23.52 22.58 -5.00
CA VAL A 126 -23.54 21.11 -4.98
C VAL A 126 -22.78 20.58 -3.77
N PHE A 127 -23.36 19.60 -3.08
CA PHE A 127 -22.73 18.90 -1.96
C PHE A 127 -21.50 18.13 -2.42
N GLU A 128 -20.40 18.29 -1.69
CA GLU A 128 -19.16 17.54 -1.89
C GLU A 128 -18.52 17.20 -0.55
N ILE A 129 -17.54 16.28 -0.58
CA ILE A 129 -16.67 16.02 0.56
C ILE A 129 -15.25 16.34 0.16
N LEU A 130 -14.55 17.08 1.04
CA LEU A 130 -13.17 17.50 0.81
C LEU A 130 -12.24 16.75 1.77
N ASN A 131 -11.12 16.25 1.26
CA ASN A 131 -10.09 15.65 2.10
C ASN A 131 -9.46 16.73 2.98
N ILE A 132 -9.42 16.51 4.30
CA ILE A 132 -8.95 17.53 5.26
C ILE A 132 -7.48 17.91 5.06
N LYS A 133 -6.65 17.00 4.52
CA LYS A 133 -5.22 17.24 4.33
C LYS A 133 -4.91 17.96 3.03
N THR A 134 -5.64 17.64 1.96
CA THR A 134 -5.34 18.17 0.61
C THR A 134 -6.28 19.29 0.18
N GLY A 135 -7.45 19.41 0.80
CA GLY A 135 -8.51 20.33 0.37
C GLY A 135 -9.16 19.95 -0.96
N LEU A 136 -8.88 18.75 -1.49
CA LEU A 136 -9.41 18.32 -2.78
C LEU A 136 -10.72 17.55 -2.62
N PRO A 137 -11.66 17.69 -3.56
CA PRO A 137 -12.84 16.84 -3.66
C PRO A 137 -12.48 15.36 -3.71
N THR A 138 -13.24 14.55 -2.98
CA THR A 138 -13.10 13.10 -2.97
C THR A 138 -14.47 12.43 -3.04
N HIS A 139 -14.47 11.14 -3.31
CA HIS A 139 -15.67 10.33 -3.42
C HIS A 139 -15.73 9.33 -2.25
N ALA A 140 -16.94 9.07 -1.77
CA ALA A 140 -17.21 8.07 -0.77
C ALA A 140 -18.63 7.55 -1.00
N VAL A 141 -18.80 6.24 -0.91
CA VAL A 141 -20.12 5.62 -0.89
C VAL A 141 -20.60 5.55 0.55
N MET A 142 -21.83 6.00 0.78
CA MET A 142 -22.46 6.05 2.11
C MET A 142 -23.81 5.32 2.05
N GLU A 143 -23.78 4.01 1.84
CA GLU A 143 -25.01 3.20 1.75
C GLU A 143 -25.86 3.35 3.02
N GLY A 144 -27.17 3.56 2.83
CA GLY A 144 -28.13 3.69 3.93
C GLY A 144 -28.05 5.00 4.72
N MET A 145 -27.26 5.97 4.28
CA MET A 145 -27.06 7.25 4.97
C MET A 145 -27.79 8.39 4.25
N ASP A 146 -28.57 9.18 4.97
CA ASP A 146 -29.20 10.39 4.42
C ASP A 146 -28.23 11.57 4.46
N LEU A 147 -27.79 12.02 3.29
CA LEU A 147 -26.86 13.15 3.13
C LEU A 147 -27.40 14.46 3.72
N LYS A 148 -28.73 14.61 3.84
CA LYS A 148 -29.37 15.81 4.42
C LYS A 148 -29.15 15.93 5.93
N VAL A 149 -28.75 14.86 6.60
CA VAL A 149 -28.48 14.84 8.05
C VAL A 149 -27.17 15.56 8.37
N PHE A 150 -26.26 15.67 7.41
CA PHE A 150 -24.97 16.30 7.63
C PHE A 150 -25.03 17.82 7.59
N LYS A 151 -24.55 18.44 8.68
CA LYS A 151 -24.29 19.89 8.71
C LYS A 151 -23.01 20.18 7.93
N MET A 152 -22.93 21.35 7.28
CA MET A 152 -21.69 21.79 6.65
C MET A 152 -20.53 21.82 7.65
N GLY A 153 -19.34 21.42 7.20
CA GLY A 153 -18.16 21.23 8.05
C GLY A 153 -18.19 19.97 8.94
N THR A 154 -19.16 19.06 8.81
CA THR A 154 -19.13 17.77 9.53
C THR A 154 -17.90 16.97 9.09
N VAL A 155 -17.10 16.53 10.06
CA VAL A 155 -15.90 15.72 9.81
C VAL A 155 -16.27 14.23 9.83
N LEU A 156 -15.84 13.51 8.80
CA LEU A 156 -16.12 12.09 8.59
C LEU A 156 -14.81 11.31 8.43
N LYS A 157 -14.80 10.08 8.95
CA LYS A 157 -13.78 9.08 8.66
C LYS A 157 -14.30 8.17 7.56
N VAL A 158 -13.67 8.19 6.40
CA VAL A 158 -14.08 7.47 5.20
C VAL A 158 -13.04 6.41 4.86
N ASP A 159 -13.48 5.20 4.50
CA ASP A 159 -12.59 4.13 4.03
C ASP A 159 -11.91 4.55 2.72
N ALA A 160 -10.58 4.44 2.66
CA ALA A 160 -9.80 4.85 1.49
C ALA A 160 -9.53 3.70 0.50
N VAL A 161 -10.02 2.50 0.80
CA VAL A 161 -9.70 1.25 0.09
C VAL A 161 -10.94 0.68 -0.61
N THR A 162 -12.12 0.90 -0.04
CA THR A 162 -13.38 0.32 -0.52
C THR A 162 -14.15 1.35 -1.35
N GLU A 163 -14.13 1.21 -2.68
CA GLU A 163 -14.91 2.03 -3.63
C GLU A 163 -16.33 1.46 -3.90
N LYS A 164 -16.82 0.55 -3.07
CA LYS A 164 -18.16 -0.05 -3.25
C LYS A 164 -19.24 0.85 -2.73
#